data_AF-A0A060C8B2-F1
#
_entry.id   AF-A0A060C8B2-F1
#
_cell.length_a   1.000
_cell.length_b   1.000
_cell.length_c   1.000
_cell.angle_alpha   90.00
_cell.angle_beta   90.00
_cell.angle_gamma   90.00
#
_symmetry.space_group_name_H-M   'P 1'
#
loop_
_entity.id
_entity.type
_entity.pdbx_description
1 polymer ?
#
loop_
_entity_poly.entity_id
_entity_poly.type
_entity_poly.pdbx_seq_one_letter_code
_entity_poly.pdbx_strand_id
1 'polypeptide(L)'
;TAKPGRIYESVYLWTDLDPAATLEGTEVALEDERFLFLSYHDKVQTPDMDLVELMLQRTRAYWLLWSARTHLPVQYRAEALRSALVLKMLQFGPSGALLAAATTSLPETVGEERN
;
A
#
# COMPACT_ATOMS: atom_id res chain seq x y z
N THR A 1 -22.09 25.35 20.71
CA THR A 1 -21.04 24.32 20.91
C THR A 1 -20.90 23.52 19.63
N ALA A 2 -19.83 23.76 18.86
CA ALA A 2 -19.62 23.10 17.58
C ALA A 2 -19.32 21.61 17.81
N LYS A 3 -20.09 20.71 17.17
CA LYS A 3 -19.76 19.29 17.11
C LYS A 3 -18.42 19.14 16.37
N PRO A 4 -17.46 18.36 16.87
CA PRO A 4 -16.25 18.06 16.10
C PRO A 4 -16.68 17.42 14.78
N GLY A 5 -16.19 17.97 13.67
CA GLY A 5 -16.50 17.46 12.33
C GLY A 5 -16.06 15.99 12.24
N ARG A 6 -16.98 15.10 11.86
CA ARG A 6 -16.63 13.73 11.48
C ARG A 6 -15.64 13.83 10.31
N ILE A 7 -14.39 13.44 10.55
CA ILE A 7 -13.43 13.21 9.47
C ILE A 7 -13.93 11.96 8.76
N TYR A 8 -14.50 12.13 7.57
CA TYR A 8 -14.79 11.00 6.69
C TYR A 8 -13.45 10.59 6.04
N GLU A 9 -12.75 9.63 6.63
CA GLU A 9 -11.66 8.94 5.95
C GLU A 9 -12.28 8.03 4.89
N SER A 10 -12.48 8.56 3.69
CA SER A 10 -13.01 7.79 2.57
C SER A 10 -11.85 7.16 1.82
N VAL A 11 -11.89 5.83 1.66
CA VAL A 11 -10.97 5.10 0.77
C VAL A 11 -11.71 4.81 -0.52
N TYR A 12 -11.08 5.13 -1.65
CA TYR A 12 -11.59 4.93 -2.99
C TYR A 12 -10.81 3.80 -3.65
N LEU A 13 -11.52 2.84 -4.21
CA LEU A 13 -10.97 1.80 -5.07
C LEU A 13 -11.28 2.15 -6.53
N TRP A 14 -10.23 2.20 -7.35
CA TRP A 14 -10.31 2.31 -8.79
C TRP A 14 -9.81 1.02 -9.42
N THR A 15 -10.54 0.47 -10.38
CA THR A 15 -10.20 -0.78 -11.05
C THR A 15 -10.80 -0.81 -12.45
N ASP A 16 -10.17 -1.56 -13.34
CA ASP A 16 -10.71 -1.92 -14.66
C ASP A 16 -11.58 -3.19 -14.63
N LEU A 17 -11.72 -3.82 -13.45
CA LEU A 17 -12.67 -4.90 -13.23
C LEU A 17 -14.11 -4.38 -13.22
N ASP A 18 -15.06 -5.27 -13.51
CA ASP A 18 -16.48 -4.95 -13.41
C ASP A 18 -16.83 -4.52 -11.97
N PRO A 19 -17.32 -3.27 -11.77
CA PRO A 19 -17.69 -2.78 -10.45
C PRO A 19 -18.78 -3.62 -9.78
N ALA A 20 -19.74 -4.17 -10.54
CA ALA A 20 -20.81 -4.99 -9.97
C ALA A 20 -20.28 -6.32 -9.44
N ALA A 21 -19.53 -7.05 -10.27
CA ALA A 21 -18.86 -8.29 -9.85
C ALA A 21 -17.93 -8.08 -8.64
N THR A 22 -17.22 -6.95 -8.61
CA THR A 22 -16.31 -6.59 -7.50
C THR A 22 -17.07 -6.38 -6.18
N LEU A 23 -18.22 -5.68 -6.23
CA LEU A 23 -19.05 -5.44 -5.05
C LEU A 23 -19.75 -6.71 -4.56
N GLU A 24 -20.11 -7.61 -5.47
CA GLU A 24 -20.77 -8.88 -5.16
C GLU A 24 -19.78 -9.97 -4.69
N GLY A 25 -18.47 -9.70 -4.76
CA GLY A 25 -17.43 -10.67 -4.38
C GLY A 25 -17.38 -11.87 -5.30
N THR A 26 -17.71 -11.67 -6.58
CA THR A 26 -17.75 -12.74 -7.58
C THR A 26 -16.34 -13.17 -7.96
N GLU A 27 -16.15 -14.46 -8.18
CA GLU A 27 -14.88 -14.96 -8.71
C GLU A 27 -14.67 -14.49 -10.15
N VAL A 28 -13.49 -13.94 -10.44
CA VAL A 28 -13.11 -13.45 -11.77
C VAL A 28 -11.87 -14.17 -12.25
N ALA A 29 -11.91 -14.73 -13.45
CA ALA A 29 -10.74 -15.27 -14.12
C ALA A 29 -9.85 -14.12 -14.65
N LEU A 30 -8.57 -14.14 -14.29
CA LEU A 30 -7.61 -13.15 -14.77
C LEU A 30 -6.98 -13.64 -16.08
N GLU A 31 -7.52 -13.17 -17.20
CA GLU A 31 -7.00 -13.47 -18.54
C GLU A 31 -5.88 -12.51 -18.96
N ASP A 32 -5.94 -11.27 -18.45
CA ASP A 32 -5.01 -10.18 -18.72
C ASP A 32 -4.59 -9.50 -17.42
N GLU A 33 -3.61 -8.60 -17.50
CA GLU A 33 -3.25 -7.72 -16.39
C GLU A 33 -4.43 -6.79 -16.02
N ARG A 34 -4.74 -6.75 -14.73
CA ARG A 34 -5.80 -5.93 -14.12
C ARG A 34 -5.21 -5.11 -12.99
N PHE A 35 -5.87 -4.01 -12.63
CA PHE A 35 -5.40 -3.18 -11.53
C PHE A 35 -6.42 -2.99 -10.42
N LEU A 36 -5.89 -2.88 -9.19
CA LEU A 36 -6.61 -2.39 -8.02
C LEU A 36 -5.82 -1.19 -7.48
N PHE A 37 -6.42 -0.01 -7.54
CA PHE A 37 -5.80 1.23 -7.11
C PHE A 37 -6.57 1.82 -5.94
N LEU A 38 -5.96 1.83 -4.74
CA LEU A 38 -6.55 2.40 -3.53
C LEU A 38 -6.04 3.84 -3.29
N SER A 39 -6.94 4.74 -2.88
CA SER A 39 -6.64 6.14 -2.58
C SER A 39 -7.44 6.65 -1.38
N TYR A 40 -6.82 7.38 -0.46
CA TYR A 40 -7.51 8.05 0.66
C TYR A 40 -8.20 9.36 0.26
N HIS A 41 -7.99 9.80 -0.97
CA HIS A 41 -8.61 11.00 -1.51
C HIS A 41 -9.19 10.69 -2.88
N ASP A 42 -10.32 11.32 -3.19
CA ASP A 42 -10.86 11.29 -4.53
C ASP A 42 -9.81 11.86 -5.49
N LYS A 43 -9.58 11.16 -6.60
CA LYS A 43 -8.59 11.58 -7.58
C LYS A 43 -9.27 12.42 -8.65
N VAL A 44 -8.65 13.55 -8.97
CA VAL A 44 -9.06 14.43 -10.07
C VAL A 44 -9.06 13.70 -11.43
N GLN A 45 -8.27 12.62 -11.56
CA GLN A 45 -8.19 11.79 -12.75
C GLN A 45 -8.35 10.31 -12.38
N THR A 46 -9.24 9.63 -13.10
CA THR A 46 -9.41 8.17 -13.04
C THR A 46 -8.11 7.48 -13.47
N PRO A 47 -7.54 6.59 -12.64
CA PRO A 47 -6.36 5.82 -13.03
C PRO A 47 -6.65 4.93 -14.23
N ASP A 48 -5.72 4.88 -15.17
CA ASP A 48 -5.64 3.90 -16.26
C ASP A 48 -4.44 2.96 -16.05
N MET A 49 -4.32 1.93 -16.90
CA MET A 49 -3.22 0.96 -16.80
C MET A 49 -1.85 1.61 -16.92
N ASP A 50 -1.69 2.59 -17.82
CA ASP A 50 -0.41 3.29 -18.01
C ASP A 50 0.02 4.04 -16.74
N LEU A 51 -0.91 4.72 -16.06
CA LEU A 51 -0.63 5.39 -14.80
C LEU A 51 -0.28 4.40 -13.69
N VAL A 52 -1.02 3.30 -13.57
CA VAL A 52 -0.76 2.25 -12.57
C VAL A 52 0.64 1.67 -12.76
N GLU A 53 0.98 1.33 -13.99
CA GLU A 53 2.28 0.76 -14.33
C GLU A 53 3.41 1.76 -14.06
N LEU A 54 3.22 3.03 -14.43
CA LEU A 54 4.17 4.08 -14.10
C LEU A 54 4.40 4.22 -12.58
N MET A 55 3.33 4.14 -11.77
CA MET A 55 3.41 4.20 -10.31
C MET A 55 4.12 2.98 -9.72
N LEU A 56 3.85 1.79 -10.27
CA LEU A 56 4.55 0.56 -9.90
C LEU A 56 6.05 0.66 -10.21
N GLN A 57 6.42 1.08 -11.41
CA GLN A 57 7.83 1.23 -11.81
C GLN A 57 8.56 2.29 -10.98
N ARG A 58 7.91 3.42 -10.65
CA ARG A 58 8.47 4.43 -9.74
C ARG A 58 8.72 3.87 -8.35
N THR A 59 7.76 3.12 -7.81
CA THR A 59 7.89 2.46 -6.50
C THR A 59 9.06 1.46 -6.51
N ARG A 60 9.14 0.63 -7.54
CA ARG A 60 10.23 -0.33 -7.73
C ARG A 60 11.59 0.37 -7.83
N ALA A 61 11.70 1.39 -8.67
CA ALA A 61 12.94 2.15 -8.88
C ALA A 61 13.40 2.82 -7.58
N TYR A 62 12.48 3.40 -6.81
CA TYR A 62 12.78 3.97 -5.50
C TYR A 62 13.44 2.95 -4.57
N TRP A 63 12.84 1.77 -4.40
CA TRP A 63 13.36 0.75 -3.49
C TRP A 63 14.69 0.17 -3.97
N LEU A 64 14.83 -0.11 -5.27
CA LEU A 64 16.09 -0.58 -5.84
C LEU A 64 17.23 0.43 -5.61
N LEU A 65 16.97 1.71 -5.86
CA LEU A 65 17.96 2.77 -5.68
C LEU A 65 18.30 2.96 -4.20
N TRP A 66 17.31 2.93 -3.32
CA TRP A 66 17.51 3.03 -1.88
C TRP A 66 18.37 1.86 -1.38
N SER A 67 18.04 0.62 -1.75
CA SER A 67 18.83 -0.56 -1.39
C SER A 67 20.25 -0.52 -1.95
N ALA A 68 20.45 -0.03 -3.18
CA ALA A 68 21.77 0.09 -3.79
C ALA A 68 22.65 1.14 -3.10
N ARG A 69 22.06 2.23 -2.59
CA ARG A 69 22.76 3.31 -1.87
C ARG A 69 22.95 3.03 -0.38
N THR A 70 22.31 2.00 0.16
CA THR A 70 22.40 1.67 1.59
C THR A 70 23.71 0.95 1.87
N HIS A 71 24.52 1.52 2.76
CA HIS A 71 25.73 0.88 3.24
C HIS A 71 25.38 -0.24 4.22
N LEU A 72 25.71 -1.48 3.84
CA LEU A 72 25.43 -2.66 4.64
C LEU A 72 26.73 -3.43 4.92
N PRO A 73 26.81 -4.15 6.06
CA PRO A 73 27.92 -5.06 6.32
C PRO A 73 28.09 -6.07 5.20
N VAL A 74 29.35 -6.45 4.93
CA VAL A 74 29.65 -7.51 3.95
C VAL A 74 29.18 -8.87 4.45
N GLN A 75 29.36 -9.11 5.75
CA GLN A 75 28.84 -10.31 6.42
C GLN A 75 27.33 -10.16 6.63
N TYR A 76 26.56 -11.22 6.36
CA TYR A 76 25.10 -11.22 6.51
C TYR A 76 24.37 -10.12 5.72
N ARG A 77 24.90 -9.76 4.55
CA ARG A 77 24.37 -8.65 3.74
C ARG A 77 22.90 -8.83 3.39
N ALA A 78 22.45 -10.06 3.12
CA ALA A 78 21.07 -10.36 2.77
C ALA A 78 20.11 -10.12 3.95
N GLU A 79 20.49 -10.58 5.13
CA GLU A 79 19.76 -10.40 6.37
C GLU A 79 19.73 -8.92 6.79
N ALA A 80 20.87 -8.24 6.70
CA ALA A 80 20.99 -6.82 6.99
C ALA A 80 20.12 -5.98 6.04
N LEU A 81 20.12 -6.31 4.73
CA LEU A 81 19.27 -5.64 3.74
C LEU A 81 17.79 -5.84 4.05
N ARG A 82 17.37 -7.07 4.35
CA ARG A 82 15.98 -7.38 4.70
C ARG A 82 15.53 -6.59 5.92
N SER A 83 16.34 -6.59 6.99
CA SER A 83 16.04 -5.82 8.21
C SER A 83 15.98 -4.32 7.95
N ALA A 84 16.91 -3.79 7.14
CA ALA A 84 16.92 -2.37 6.78
C ALA A 84 15.67 -1.98 5.97
N LEU A 85 15.23 -2.82 5.03
CA LEU A 85 13.98 -2.61 4.29
C LEU A 85 12.77 -2.55 5.23
N VAL A 86 12.67 -3.47 6.19
CA VAL A 86 11.60 -3.47 7.19
C VAL A 86 11.59 -2.18 7.99
N LEU A 87 12.73 -1.77 8.56
CA LEU A 87 12.83 -0.51 9.31
C LEU A 87 12.48 0.70 8.45
N LYS A 88 12.87 0.69 7.17
CA LYS A 88 12.53 1.77 6.24
C LYS A 88 11.02 1.84 5.97
N MET A 89 10.34 0.69 5.85
CA MET A 89 8.88 0.64 5.71
C MET A 89 8.13 1.10 6.97
N LEU A 90 8.72 0.93 8.16
CA LEU A 90 8.15 1.41 9.42
C LEU A 90 8.35 2.92 9.66
N GLN A 91 9.06 3.60 8.76
CA GLN A 91 9.35 5.02 8.89
C GLN A 91 8.25 5.88 8.27
N PHE A 92 7.65 6.77 9.05
CA PHE A 92 6.74 7.80 8.53
C PHE A 92 7.52 8.84 7.73
N GLY A 93 7.28 8.91 6.42
CA GLY A 93 8.04 9.74 5.49
C GLY A 93 8.18 11.22 5.88
N PRO A 94 7.11 11.93 6.28
CA PRO A 94 7.18 13.36 6.59
C PRO A 94 8.04 13.74 7.81
N SER A 95 7.96 12.97 8.91
CA SER A 95 8.69 13.30 10.16
C SER A 95 9.90 12.43 10.44
N GLY A 96 10.02 11.29 9.74
CA GLY A 96 11.02 10.27 10.02
C GLY A 96 10.73 9.42 11.26
N ALA A 97 9.57 9.60 11.93
CA ALA A 97 9.18 8.80 13.08
C ALA A 97 9.09 7.31 12.72
N LEU A 98 9.52 6.45 13.64
CA LEU A 98 9.48 5.00 13.46
C LEU A 98 8.27 4.43 14.19
N LEU A 99 7.46 3.66 13.47
CA LEU A 99 6.44 2.79 14.07
C LEU A 99 7.13 1.63 14.79
N ALA A 100 6.59 1.22 15.93
CA ALA A 100 7.10 0.06 16.67
C ALA A 100 6.90 -1.24 15.89
N ALA A 101 5.75 -1.38 15.23
CA ALA A 101 5.44 -2.47 14.32
C ALA A 101 4.28 -2.05 13.39
N ALA A 102 4.30 -2.54 12.15
CA ALA A 102 3.16 -2.47 11.24
C ALA A 102 2.39 -3.79 11.34
N THR A 103 1.64 -3.96 12.42
CA THR A 103 0.74 -5.10 12.59
C THR A 103 -0.63 -4.72 12.10
N THR A 104 -1.01 -5.25 10.94
CA THR A 104 -2.39 -5.30 10.48
C THR A 104 -2.72 -6.78 10.34
N SER A 105 -3.42 -7.36 11.29
CA SER A 105 -4.10 -8.63 11.03
C SER A 105 -5.51 -8.32 10.54
N LEU A 106 -5.98 -9.18 9.63
CA LEU A 106 -7.42 -9.35 9.48
C LEU A 106 -7.92 -9.88 10.82
N PRO A 107 -9.01 -9.33 11.39
CA PRO A 107 -9.54 -9.89 12.60
C PRO A 107 -9.81 -11.38 12.39
N GLU A 108 -9.48 -12.19 13.39
CA GLU A 108 -9.65 -13.66 13.36
C GLU A 108 -11.07 -14.05 12.90
N THR A 109 -12.04 -13.17 13.19
CA THR A 109 -13.41 -13.22 12.70
C THR A 109 -13.77 -11.90 12.00
N VAL A 110 -14.36 -11.98 10.81
CA VAL A 110 -14.88 -10.81 10.07
C VAL A 110 -15.90 -10.06 10.93
N GLY A 111 -15.56 -8.83 11.34
CA GLY A 111 -16.44 -7.95 12.14
C GLY A 111 -16.07 -7.80 13.61
N GLU A 112 -15.02 -8.47 14.11
CA GLU A 112 -14.54 -8.30 15.48
C GLU A 112 -13.33 -7.34 15.59
N GLU A 113 -13.09 -6.82 16.79
CA GLU A 113 -12.02 -5.84 17.08
C GLU A 113 -10.65 -6.49 17.38
N ARG A 114 -10.56 -7.82 17.46
CA ARG A 114 -9.31 -8.51 17.82
C ARG A 114 -8.54 -8.92 16.58
N ASN A 115 -7.37 -8.28 16.46
CA ASN A 115 -6.24 -8.65 15.62
C ASN A 115 -5.63 -9.99 16.04
#